data_AF-A0A3D9KY77-F1
#
_entry.id   AF-A0A3D9KY77-F1
#
_cell.length_a   1.000
_cell.length_b   1.000
_cell.length_c   1.000
_cell.angle_alpha   90.00
_cell.angle_beta   90.00
_cell.angle_gamma   90.00
#
_symmetry.space_group_name_H-M   'P 1'
#
loop_
_entity.id
_entity.type
_entity.pdbx_description
1 polymer ?
#
loop_
_entity_poly.entity_id
_entity_poly.type
_entity_poly.pdbx_seq_one_letter_code
_entity_poly.pdbx_strand_id
1 'polypeptide(L)' 'MQFIWYNPDIDAYQKGTMKDYDVVITTSSNVDRFDILYEFSDTPEKLINKILQSLNTVRQLELAG' A
#
# COMPACT_ATOMS: atom_id res chain seq x y z
N MET A 1 -11.69 1.91 9.20
CA MET A 1 -10.67 0.93 8.80
C MET A 1 -9.84 1.49 7.65
N GLN A 2 -8.53 1.39 7.78
CA GLN A 2 -7.54 1.76 6.76
C GLN A 2 -6.66 0.55 6.48
N PHE A 3 -6.15 0.45 5.28
CA PHE A 3 -5.30 -0.63 4.81
C PHE A 3 -4.04 -0.05 4.19
N ILE A 4 -2.96 -0.83 4.22
CA ILE A 4 -1.79 -0.63 3.37
C ILE A 4 -1.66 -1.84 2.46
N TRP A 5 -1.47 -1.59 1.17
CA TRP A 5 -1.26 -2.63 0.17
C TRP A 5 -0.08 -2.28 -0.74
N TYR A 6 0.45 -3.29 -1.41
CA TYR A 6 1.39 -3.12 -2.50
C TYR A 6 0.66 -2.93 -3.82
N ASN A 7 1.01 -1.88 -4.57
CA ASN A 7 0.51 -1.65 -5.92
C ASN A 7 1.60 -1.95 -6.96
N PRO A 8 1.49 -3.04 -7.73
CA PRO A 8 2.45 -3.42 -8.76
C PRO A 8 2.49 -2.47 -9.96
N ASP A 9 1.43 -1.71 -10.24
CA ASP A 9 1.37 -0.83 -11.41
C ASP A 9 2.26 0.40 -11.25
N ILE A 10 2.41 0.88 -10.02
CA ILE A 10 3.26 2.02 -9.66
C ILE A 10 4.50 1.61 -8.88
N ASP A 11 4.70 0.30 -8.71
CA ASP A 11 5.81 -0.29 -7.94
C ASP A 11 5.99 0.32 -6.55
N ALA A 12 4.88 0.57 -5.83
CA ALA A 12 4.92 1.26 -4.55
C ALA A 12 3.81 0.80 -3.59
N TYR A 13 4.03 1.02 -2.30
CA TYR A 13 3.01 0.80 -1.29
C TYR A 13 2.05 1.99 -1.23
N GLN A 14 0.76 1.71 -1.08
CA GLN A 14 -0.32 2.69 -0.95
C GLN A 14 -1.13 2.43 0.31
N LYS A 15 -1.91 3.44 0.73
CA LYS A 15 -2.88 3.33 1.82
C LYS A 15 -4.26 3.81 1.39
N GLY A 16 -5.29 3.31 2.05
CA GLY A 16 -6.67 3.75 1.82
C GLY A 16 -7.69 2.85 2.50
N THR A 17 -8.94 2.96 2.11
CA THR A 17 -10.01 2.05 2.51
C THR A 17 -10.05 0.80 1.63
N MET A 18 -10.78 -0.23 2.03
CA MET A 18 -11.01 -1.41 1.18
C MET A 18 -11.65 -1.02 -0.16
N LYS A 19 -12.54 -0.02 -0.16
CA LYS A 19 -13.15 0.50 -1.39
C LYS A 19 -12.12 1.14 -2.33
N ASP A 20 -11.14 1.85 -1.78
CA ASP A 20 -10.07 2.44 -2.58
C ASP A 20 -9.20 1.35 -3.20
N TYR A 21 -8.89 0.30 -2.43
CA TYR A 21 -8.21 -0.88 -2.92
C TYR A 21 -8.98 -1.55 -4.06
N ASP A 22 -10.27 -1.83 -3.87
CA ASP A 22 -11.11 -2.48 -4.89
C ASP A 22 -11.17 -1.68 -6.20
N VAL A 23 -11.22 -0.36 -6.13
CA VAL A 23 -11.17 0.50 -7.32
C VAL A 23 -9.83 0.37 -8.04
N VAL A 24 -8.72 0.37 -7.30
CA VAL A 24 -7.38 0.24 -7.89
C VAL A 24 -7.22 -1.13 -8.56
N ILE A 25 -7.56 -2.23 -7.87
CA ILE A 25 -7.38 -3.58 -8.44
C ILE A 25 -8.24 -3.79 -9.68
N THR A 26 -9.48 -3.30 -9.68
CA THR A 26 -10.40 -3.53 -10.81
C THR A 26 -9.97 -2.79 -12.08
N THR A 27 -9.17 -1.73 -11.93
CA THR A 27 -8.59 -0.98 -13.05
C THR A 27 -7.21 -1.49 -13.49
N SER A 28 -6.62 -2.44 -12.74
CA SER A 28 -5.28 -2.94 -13.00
C SER A 28 -5.27 -4.18 -13.91
N SER A 29 -4.22 -4.31 -14.70
CA SER A 29 -3.90 -5.54 -15.45
C SER A 29 -3.06 -6.53 -14.62
N ASN A 30 -2.60 -6.16 -13.43
CA ASN A 30 -1.72 -6.94 -12.56
C ASN A 30 -2.41 -7.38 -11.25
N VAL A 31 -3.71 -7.66 -11.31
CA VAL A 31 -4.56 -7.94 -10.13
C VAL A 31 -3.95 -9.01 -9.21
N ASP A 32 -3.39 -10.08 -9.78
CA ASP A 32 -2.80 -11.21 -9.04
C ASP A 32 -1.55 -10.84 -8.21
N ARG A 33 -1.01 -9.63 -8.41
CA ARG A 33 0.20 -9.12 -7.75
C ARG A 33 -0.09 -8.03 -6.71
N PHE A 34 -1.37 -7.74 -6.45
CA PHE A 34 -1.76 -6.88 -5.33
C PHE A 34 -1.81 -7.69 -4.04
N ASP A 35 -1.17 -7.16 -3.01
CA ASP A 35 -1.15 -7.78 -1.67
C ASP A 35 -1.49 -6.74 -0.61
N ILE A 36 -2.49 -7.04 0.22
CA ILE A 36 -2.79 -6.26 1.44
C ILE A 36 -1.81 -6.70 2.53
N LEU A 37 -1.09 -5.75 3.11
CA LEU A 37 -0.04 -6.00 4.11
C LEU A 37 -0.50 -5.72 5.53
N TYR A 38 -1.26 -4.65 5.71
CA TYR A 38 -1.70 -4.20 7.02
C TYR A 38 -3.15 -3.75 6.99
N GLU A 39 -3.85 -4.05 8.08
CA GLU A 39 -5.21 -3.60 8.38
C GLU A 39 -5.19 -2.84 9.71
N PHE A 40 -5.85 -1.69 9.72
CA PHE A 40 -5.93 -0.79 10.86
C PHE A 40 -7.38 -0.45 11.17
N SER A 41 -7.84 -0.76 12.38
CA SER A 41 -9.18 -0.45 12.88
C SER A 41 -9.27 0.96 13.48
N ASP A 42 -8.51 1.23 14.55
CA ASP A 42 -8.47 2.50 15.30
C ASP A 42 -7.06 3.09 15.42
N THR A 43 -6.20 2.83 14.43
CA THR A 43 -4.84 3.37 14.45
C THR A 43 -4.80 4.83 14.00
N PRO A 44 -4.09 5.72 14.72
CA PRO A 44 -3.93 7.11 14.30
C PRO A 44 -3.32 7.23 12.91
N GLU A 45 -3.89 8.08 12.06
CA GLU A 45 -3.44 8.27 10.68
C GLU A 45 -1.94 8.61 10.59
N LYS A 46 -1.43 9.40 11.55
CA LYS A 46 -0.01 9.75 11.61
C LYS A 46 0.90 8.53 11.72
N LEU A 47 0.48 7.49 12.44
CA LEU A 47 1.26 6.24 12.55
C LEU A 47 1.20 5.44 11.25
N ILE A 48 0.03 5.34 10.63
CA ILE A 48 -0.15 4.69 9.32
C ILE A 48 0.74 5.37 8.26
N ASN A 49 0.76 6.70 8.24
CA ASN A 49 1.61 7.47 7.31
C ASN A 49 3.11 7.21 7.54
N LYS A 50 3.55 7.09 8.80
CA LYS A 50 4.94 6.73 9.11
C LYS A 50 5.30 5.34 8.60
N ILE A 51 4.42 4.35 8.83
CA ILE A 51 4.62 2.98 8.35
C ILE A 51 4.73 2.98 6.82
N LEU A 52 3.80 3.65 6.14
CA LEU A 52 3.79 3.78 4.68
C LEU A 52 5.09 4.43 4.14
N GLN A 53 5.54 5.51 4.78
CA GLN A 53 6.80 6.17 4.41
C GLN A 53 7.99 5.23 4.58
N SER A 54 8.09 4.54 5.71
CA SER A 54 9.18 3.58 5.96
C SER A 54 9.21 2.45 4.92
N LEU A 55 8.05 1.88 4.58
CA LEU A 55 7.94 0.81 3.56
C LEU A 55 8.44 1.29 2.19
N ASN A 56 7.99 2.46 1.75
CA ASN A 56 8.42 3.02 0.47
C ASN A 56 9.90 3.46 0.47
N THR A 57 10.43 3.95 1.59
CA THR A 57 11.86 4.26 1.71
C THR A 57 12.73 3.01 1.57
N VAL A 58 12.40 1.92 2.28
CA VAL A 58 13.16 0.66 2.17
C VAL A 58 13.14 0.14 0.74
N ARG A 59 11.97 0.15 0.10
CA ARG A 59 11.83 -0.28 -1.31
C ARG A 59 12.70 0.54 -2.26
N GLN A 60 12.70 1.87 -2.11
CA GLN A 60 13.55 2.74 -2.93
C GLN A 60 15.04 2.47 -2.73
N LEU A 61 15.46 2.10 -1.52
CA LEU A 61 16.84 1.73 -1.25
C LEU A 61 17.20 0.37 -1.89
N GLU A 62 16.31 -0.61 -1.86
CA GLU A 62 16.51 -1.90 -2.52
C GLU A 62 16.63 -1.76 -4.05
N LEU A 63 15.87 -0.83 -4.66
CA LEU A 63 15.95 -0.55 -6.09
C LEU A 63 17.22 0.20 -6.50
N ALA A 64 17.91 0.85 -5.56
CA ALA A 64 19.13 1.62 -5.82
C ALA A 64 20.43 0.82 -5.60
N GLY A 65 20.31 -0.40 -5.08
CA GLY A 65 21.44 -1.31 -4.76
C GLY A 65 21.80 -2.29 -5.85
#